data_AF-A0A7V8BPZ9-F1
#
_entry.id   AF-A0A7V8BPZ9-F1
#
_cell.length_a   1.000
_cell.length_b   1.000
_cell.length_c   1.000
_cell.angle_alpha   90.00
_cell.angle_beta   90.00
_cell.angle_gamma   90.00
#
_symmetry.space_group_name_H-M   'P 1'
#
loop_
_entity.id
_entity.type
_entity.pdbx_description
1 polymer ?
#
loop_
_entity_poly.entity_id
_entity_poly.type
_entity_poly.pdbx_seq_one_letter_code
_entity_poly.pdbx_strand_id
1 'polypeptide(L)'
;MEKKPIDITLFQQAKQRSEPFTFQLQSNDLVGLAVEAIQLAKLVATEERDLAAIRSHHELRMQFLERTHEEILIDVQSRYTERAQIIDGIKEYAKMLVVAGEYGAAQQIMMQLAALLTSESPLTTALNLRAKRLEE
;
A
#
# COMPACT_ATOMS: atom_id res chain seq x y z
N MET A 1 35.52 57.51 -16.05
CA MET A 1 35.11 56.22 -16.66
C MET A 1 34.75 56.49 -18.10
N GLU A 2 35.63 56.13 -19.04
CA GLU A 2 35.38 56.30 -20.47
C GLU A 2 34.30 55.32 -20.93
N LYS A 3 33.24 55.83 -21.56
CA LYS A 3 32.22 54.99 -22.19
C LYS A 3 32.83 54.37 -23.45
N LYS A 4 33.10 53.05 -23.43
CA LYS A 4 33.46 52.31 -24.64
C LYS A 4 32.36 52.47 -25.69
N PRO A 5 32.68 52.78 -26.95
CA PRO A 5 31.68 52.89 -28.01
C PRO A 5 30.99 51.53 -28.18
N ILE A 6 29.65 51.54 -28.28
CA ILE A 6 28.86 50.34 -28.52
C ILE A 6 29.26 49.80 -29.88
N ASP A 7 29.69 48.54 -29.92
CA ASP A 7 30.05 47.88 -31.18
C ASP A 7 28.78 47.58 -31.97
N ILE A 8 28.49 48.48 -32.90
CA ILE A 8 27.27 48.49 -33.72
C ILE A 8 27.22 47.24 -34.62
N THR A 9 28.38 46.66 -34.95
CA THR A 9 28.47 45.47 -35.79
C THR A 9 27.97 44.22 -35.07
N LEU A 10 28.26 44.10 -33.77
CA LEU A 10 27.76 43.01 -32.92
C LEU A 10 26.23 43.10 -32.77
N PHE A 11 25.71 44.32 -32.67
CA PHE A 11 24.27 44.59 -32.61
C PHE A 11 23.57 44.26 -33.95
N GLN A 12 24.20 44.54 -35.09
CA GLN A 12 23.68 44.20 -36.41
C GLN A 12 23.67 42.69 -36.66
N GLN A 13 24.70 41.96 -36.24
CA GLN A 13 24.73 40.50 -36.33
C GLN A 13 23.68 39.83 -35.44
N ALA A 14 23.47 40.35 -34.21
CA ALA A 14 22.41 39.88 -33.33
C ALA A 14 21.01 40.18 -33.89
N LYS A 15 20.84 41.34 -34.54
CA LYS A 15 19.59 41.71 -35.22
C LYS A 15 19.28 40.78 -36.40
N GLN A 16 20.25 40.48 -37.26
CA GLN A 16 20.07 39.54 -38.38
C GLN A 16 19.72 38.12 -37.94
N ARG A 17 20.21 37.67 -36.78
CA ARG A 17 19.85 36.35 -36.20
C ARG A 17 18.47 36.31 -35.55
N SER A 18 17.90 37.47 -35.23
CA SER A 18 16.59 37.59 -34.59
C SER A 18 15.50 38.06 -35.56
N GLU A 19 15.83 38.29 -36.83
CA GLU A 19 14.84 38.56 -37.85
C GLU A 19 14.02 37.29 -38.13
N PRO A 20 12.68 37.39 -38.09
CA PRO A 20 11.82 36.25 -38.35
C PRO A 20 12.07 35.74 -39.77
N PHE A 21 12.61 34.52 -39.87
CA PHE A 21 12.80 33.83 -41.12
C PHE A 21 11.49 33.17 -41.54
N THR A 22 10.90 33.65 -42.62
CA THR A 22 9.80 32.95 -43.29
C THR A 22 10.32 31.71 -43.97
N PHE A 23 9.92 30.54 -43.48
CA PHE A 23 10.13 29.26 -44.15
C PHE A 23 8.82 28.82 -44.82
N GLN A 24 8.93 28.17 -45.97
CA GLN A 24 7.79 27.56 -46.64
C GLN A 24 7.77 26.07 -46.28
N LEU A 25 6.78 25.66 -45.48
CA LEU A 25 6.48 24.25 -45.28
C LEU A 25 5.80 23.71 -46.53
N GLN A 26 6.32 22.62 -47.11
CA GLN A 26 5.60 21.94 -48.17
C GLN A 26 4.39 21.21 -47.58
N SER A 27 3.35 21.00 -48.39
CA SER A 27 2.12 20.32 -47.94
C SER A 27 2.41 18.93 -47.35
N ASN A 28 3.45 18.24 -47.82
CA ASN A 28 3.85 16.93 -47.30
C ASN A 28 4.45 17.01 -45.89
N ASP A 29 5.21 18.07 -45.58
CA ASP A 29 5.81 18.28 -44.26
C ASP A 29 4.73 18.59 -43.21
N LEU A 30 3.72 19.38 -43.60
CA LEU A 30 2.54 19.65 -42.75
C LEU A 30 1.77 18.37 -42.42
N VAL A 31 1.58 17.50 -43.41
CA VAL A 31 0.91 16.21 -43.22
C VAL A 31 1.77 15.29 -42.32
N GLY A 32 3.09 15.26 -42.52
CA GLY A 32 4.01 14.50 -41.66
C GLY A 32 3.94 14.93 -40.20
N LEU A 33 4.07 16.24 -39.94
CA LEU A 33 3.96 16.81 -38.60
C LEU A 33 2.59 16.56 -37.95
N ALA A 34 1.51 16.64 -38.73
CA ALA A 34 0.16 16.33 -38.23
C ALA A 34 0.02 14.86 -37.83
N VAL A 35 0.59 13.93 -38.63
CA VAL A 35 0.58 12.49 -38.30
C VAL A 35 1.39 12.21 -37.04
N GLU A 36 2.59 12.78 -36.90
CA GLU A 36 3.43 12.65 -35.70
C GLU A 36 2.73 13.22 -34.47
N ALA A 37 2.10 14.39 -34.57
CA ALA A 37 1.32 14.98 -33.48
C ALA A 37 0.16 14.08 -33.04
N ILE A 38 -0.55 13.46 -33.99
CA ILE A 38 -1.62 12.49 -33.69
C ILE A 38 -1.05 11.24 -33.00
N GLN A 39 0.11 10.74 -33.42
CA GLN A 39 0.76 9.59 -32.79
C GLN A 39 1.18 9.90 -31.35
N LEU A 40 1.77 11.08 -31.10
CA LEU A 40 2.12 11.54 -29.76
C LEU A 40 0.88 11.71 -28.89
N ALA A 41 -0.19 12.31 -29.41
CA ALA A 41 -1.45 12.45 -28.68
C ALA A 41 -2.04 11.08 -28.26
N LYS A 42 -1.96 10.08 -29.14
CA LYS A 42 -2.38 8.69 -28.82
C LYS A 42 -1.52 8.08 -27.72
N LEU A 43 -0.20 8.29 -27.77
CA LEU A 43 0.71 7.80 -26.74
C LEU A 43 0.38 8.43 -25.39
N VAL A 44 0.24 9.76 -25.33
CA VAL A 44 -0.13 10.48 -24.10
C VAL A 44 -1.47 9.98 -23.55
N ALA A 45 -2.49 9.82 -24.39
CA ALA A 45 -3.79 9.29 -23.96
C ALA A 45 -3.71 7.85 -23.43
N THR A 46 -2.77 7.05 -23.93
CA THR A 46 -2.54 5.68 -23.46
C THR A 46 -1.85 5.68 -22.11
N GLU A 47 -0.79 6.48 -21.95
CA GLU A 47 -0.10 6.68 -20.66
C GLU A 47 -1.04 7.23 -19.58
N GLU A 48 -1.91 8.18 -19.92
CA GLU A 48 -2.92 8.70 -19.00
C GLU A 48 -3.89 7.61 -18.54
N ARG A 49 -4.35 6.77 -19.47
CA ARG A 49 -5.23 5.64 -19.17
C ARG A 49 -4.54 4.61 -18.28
N ASP A 50 -3.30 4.27 -18.59
CA ASP A 50 -2.52 3.29 -17.85
C ASP A 50 -2.21 3.81 -16.44
N LEU A 51 -1.87 5.09 -16.30
CA LEU A 51 -1.69 5.74 -15.01
C LEU A 51 -2.97 5.73 -14.17
N ALA A 52 -4.13 6.00 -14.80
CA ALA A 52 -5.42 5.92 -14.11
C ALA A 52 -5.74 4.49 -13.64
N ALA A 53 -5.45 3.48 -14.48
CA ALA A 53 -5.62 2.08 -14.12
C ALA A 53 -4.70 1.67 -12.96
N ILE A 54 -3.43 2.09 -12.98
CA ILE A 54 -2.46 1.84 -11.90
C ILE A 54 -2.93 2.46 -10.58
N ARG A 55 -3.43 3.70 -10.61
CA ARG A 55 -3.96 4.38 -9.42
C ARG A 55 -5.16 3.63 -8.84
N SER A 56 -6.12 3.28 -9.68
CA SER A 56 -7.30 2.50 -9.28
C SER A 56 -6.90 1.15 -8.66
N HIS A 57 -5.98 0.42 -9.30
CA HIS A 57 -5.48 -0.85 -8.77
C HIS A 57 -4.75 -0.68 -7.43
N HIS A 58 -3.97 0.41 -7.29
CA HIS A 58 -3.29 0.72 -6.04
C HIS A 58 -4.27 1.02 -4.91
N GLU A 59 -5.30 1.84 -5.17
CA GLU A 59 -6.36 2.15 -4.19
C GLU A 59 -7.10 0.88 -3.74
N LEU A 60 -7.48 0.00 -4.66
CA LEU A 60 -8.11 -1.28 -4.34
C LEU A 60 -7.22 -2.17 -3.48
N ARG A 61 -5.92 -2.23 -3.79
CA ARG A 61 -4.95 -2.98 -2.98
C ARG A 61 -4.82 -2.42 -1.57
N MET A 62 -4.81 -1.10 -1.43
CA MET A 62 -4.75 -0.45 -0.10
C MET A 62 -6.00 -0.77 0.72
N GLN A 63 -7.19 -0.65 0.15
CA GLN A 63 -8.44 -1.00 0.82
C GLN A 63 -8.48 -2.47 1.27
N PHE A 64 -7.97 -3.38 0.43
CA PHE A 64 -7.85 -4.79 0.76
C PHE A 64 -6.90 -5.03 1.95
N LEU A 65 -5.74 -4.39 1.96
CA LEU A 65 -4.76 -4.52 3.04
C LEU A 65 -5.29 -3.96 4.36
N GLU A 66 -5.97 -2.81 4.32
CA GLU A 66 -6.60 -2.20 5.50
C GLU A 66 -7.67 -3.13 6.08
N ARG A 67 -8.59 -3.63 5.24
CA ARG A 67 -9.64 -4.56 5.69
C ARG A 67 -9.04 -5.83 6.28
N THR A 68 -8.05 -6.42 5.60
CA THR A 68 -7.38 -7.64 6.07
C THR A 68 -6.72 -7.38 7.42
N HIS A 69 -6.07 -6.22 7.60
CA HIS A 69 -5.46 -5.84 8.87
C HIS A 69 -6.48 -5.71 10.01
N GLU A 70 -7.61 -5.05 9.77
CA GLU A 70 -8.69 -4.92 10.74
C GLU A 70 -9.29 -6.28 11.12
N GLU A 71 -9.58 -7.14 10.14
CA GLU A 71 -10.07 -8.50 10.37
C GLU A 71 -9.13 -9.30 11.29
N ILE A 72 -7.82 -9.23 11.03
CA ILE A 72 -6.80 -9.92 11.83
C ILE A 72 -6.75 -9.37 13.26
N LEU A 73 -6.78 -8.05 13.43
CA LEU A 73 -6.75 -7.44 14.76
C LEU A 73 -7.96 -7.86 15.60
N ILE A 74 -9.15 -7.86 14.99
CA ILE A 74 -10.39 -8.29 15.65
C ILE A 74 -10.32 -9.77 16.04
N ASP A 75 -9.84 -10.64 15.15
CA ASP A 75 -9.69 -12.08 15.43
C ASP A 75 -8.70 -12.33 16.59
N VAL A 76 -7.55 -11.66 16.58
CA VAL A 76 -6.57 -11.73 17.68
C VAL A 76 -7.22 -11.30 19.00
N GLN A 77 -7.88 -10.15 19.02
CA GLN A 77 -8.51 -9.62 20.21
C GLN A 77 -9.60 -10.56 20.75
N SER A 78 -10.47 -11.08 19.88
CA SER A 78 -11.55 -12.00 20.27
C SER A 78 -10.97 -13.26 20.92
N ARG A 79 -9.99 -13.89 20.26
CA ARG A 79 -9.38 -15.13 20.76
C ARG A 79 -8.63 -14.94 22.07
N TYR A 80 -7.90 -13.84 22.24
CA TYR A 80 -7.26 -13.54 23.53
C TYR A 80 -8.28 -13.28 24.63
N THR A 81 -9.39 -12.61 24.31
CA THR A 81 -10.49 -12.36 25.25
C THR A 81 -11.16 -13.67 25.69
N GLU A 82 -11.50 -14.54 24.73
CA GLU A 82 -12.05 -15.86 25.00
C GLU A 82 -11.10 -16.71 25.84
N ARG A 83 -9.81 -16.74 25.48
CA ARG A 83 -8.80 -17.48 26.24
C ARG A 83 -8.67 -16.95 27.66
N ALA A 84 -8.70 -15.64 27.87
CA ALA A 84 -8.67 -15.04 29.21
C ALA A 84 -9.88 -15.47 30.04
N GLN A 85 -11.08 -15.44 29.46
CA GLN A 85 -12.31 -15.91 30.13
C GLN A 85 -12.23 -17.39 30.52
N ILE A 86 -11.70 -18.24 29.64
CA ILE A 86 -11.50 -19.66 29.93
C ILE A 86 -10.50 -19.85 31.06
N ILE A 87 -9.38 -19.12 31.04
CA ILE A 87 -8.35 -19.16 32.10
C ILE A 87 -8.97 -18.78 33.45
N ASP A 88 -9.72 -17.69 33.50
CA ASP A 88 -10.38 -17.22 34.72
C ASP A 88 -11.40 -18.23 35.25
N GLY A 89 -12.22 -18.80 34.35
CA GLY A 89 -13.17 -19.86 34.70
C GLY A 89 -12.47 -21.08 35.29
N ILE A 90 -11.44 -21.59 34.62
CA ILE A 90 -10.66 -22.75 35.08
C ILE A 90 -10.01 -22.46 36.44
N LYS A 91 -9.44 -21.27 36.63
CA LYS A 91 -8.81 -20.86 37.88
C LYS A 91 -9.81 -20.85 39.04
N GLU A 92 -11.01 -20.33 38.84
CA GLU A 92 -12.04 -20.35 39.89
C GLU A 92 -12.55 -21.77 40.18
N TYR A 93 -12.74 -22.60 39.15
CA TYR A 93 -13.08 -24.02 39.35
C TYR A 93 -12.00 -24.77 40.15
N ALA A 94 -10.72 -24.57 39.81
CA ALA A 94 -9.62 -25.21 40.53
C ALA A 94 -9.59 -24.78 42.01
N LYS A 95 -9.81 -23.49 42.31
CA LYS A 95 -9.91 -23.01 43.70
C LYS A 95 -11.06 -23.67 44.46
N MET A 96 -12.24 -23.78 43.84
CA MET A 96 -13.40 -24.43 44.46
C MET A 96 -13.11 -25.90 44.79
N LEU A 97 -12.44 -26.63 43.88
CA LEU A 97 -12.04 -28.02 44.11
C LEU A 97 -11.01 -28.17 45.23
N VAL A 98 -10.04 -27.24 45.31
CA VAL A 98 -9.06 -27.21 46.42
C VAL A 98 -9.76 -27.02 47.77
N VAL A 99 -10.72 -26.08 47.84
CA VAL A 99 -11.51 -25.84 49.07
C VAL A 99 -12.36 -27.06 49.43
N ALA A 100 -12.87 -27.79 48.45
CA ALA A 100 -13.63 -29.02 48.65
C ALA A 100 -12.76 -30.24 49.04
N GLY A 101 -11.43 -30.12 49.02
CA GLY A 101 -10.50 -31.24 49.29
C GLY A 101 -10.29 -32.18 48.11
N GLU A 102 -10.82 -31.83 46.93
CA GLU A 102 -10.74 -32.61 45.69
C GLU A 102 -9.44 -32.31 44.91
N TYR A 103 -8.29 -32.52 45.56
CA TYR A 103 -6.98 -32.13 45.01
C TYR A 103 -6.63 -32.82 43.69
N GLY A 104 -7.04 -34.08 43.51
CA GLY A 104 -6.80 -34.83 42.27
C GLY A 104 -7.52 -34.20 41.08
N ALA A 105 -8.79 -33.81 41.27
CA ALA A 105 -9.57 -33.13 40.24
C ALA A 105 -9.02 -31.71 39.97
N ALA A 106 -8.63 -30.98 41.02
CA ALA A 106 -7.99 -29.67 40.89
C ALA A 106 -6.70 -29.75 40.05
N GLN A 107 -5.86 -30.77 40.30
CA GLN A 107 -4.63 -30.99 39.55
C GLN A 107 -4.92 -31.31 38.07
N GLN A 108 -5.92 -32.15 37.78
CA GLN A 108 -6.29 -32.47 36.40
C GLN A 108 -6.76 -31.24 35.61
N ILE A 109 -7.59 -30.40 36.22
CA ILE A 109 -8.07 -29.16 35.59
C ILE A 109 -6.93 -28.16 35.38
N MET A 110 -6.01 -28.05 36.34
CA MET A 110 -4.81 -27.20 36.18
C MET A 110 -3.86 -27.72 35.09
N MET A 111 -3.78 -29.04 34.87
CA MET A 111 -3.06 -29.60 33.73
C MET A 111 -3.71 -29.26 32.40
N GLN A 112 -5.06 -29.26 32.32
CA GLN A 112 -5.78 -28.80 31.13
C GLN A 112 -5.51 -27.32 30.83
N LEU A 113 -5.45 -26.48 31.88
CA LEU A 113 -5.04 -25.08 31.74
C LEU A 113 -3.62 -24.95 31.17
N ALA A 114 -2.67 -25.73 31.69
CA ALA A 114 -1.30 -25.73 31.19
C ALA A 114 -1.25 -26.12 29.70
N ALA A 115 -1.99 -27.16 29.30
CA ALA A 115 -2.10 -27.57 27.90
C ALA A 115 -2.70 -26.46 27.01
N LEU A 116 -3.74 -25.78 27.48
CA LEU A 116 -4.32 -24.62 26.78
C LEU A 116 -3.33 -23.46 26.68
N LEU A 117 -2.46 -23.26 27.67
CA LEU A 117 -1.44 -22.20 27.65
C LEU A 117 -0.30 -22.50 26.67
N THR A 118 0.03 -23.78 26.49
CA THR A 118 1.06 -24.25 25.55
C THR A 118 0.55 -24.54 24.14
N SER A 119 -0.77 -24.56 23.92
CA SER A 119 -1.36 -24.71 22.59
C SER A 119 -1.00 -23.51 21.70
N GLU A 120 -1.24 -23.66 20.40
CA GLU A 120 -0.97 -22.61 19.41
C GLU A 120 -1.52 -21.25 19.87
N SER A 121 -0.67 -20.23 19.79
CA SER A 121 -1.04 -18.90 20.28
C SER A 121 -2.06 -18.26 19.33
N PRO A 122 -3.02 -17.46 19.84
CA PRO A 122 -3.93 -16.70 18.99
C PRO A 122 -3.21 -15.82 17.95
N LEU A 123 -2.03 -15.29 18.30
CA LEU A 123 -1.19 -14.53 17.37
C LEU A 123 -0.69 -15.39 16.21
N THR A 124 -0.24 -16.63 16.47
CA THR A 124 0.23 -17.55 15.44
C THR A 124 -0.90 -17.89 14.47
N THR A 125 -2.08 -18.22 15.01
CA THR A 125 -3.26 -18.50 14.19
C THR A 125 -3.65 -17.30 13.31
N ALA A 126 -3.59 -16.10 13.86
CA ALA A 126 -3.91 -14.87 13.13
C ALA A 126 -2.87 -14.52 12.05
N LEU A 127 -1.59 -14.80 12.30
CA LEU A 127 -0.53 -14.67 11.27
C LEU A 127 -0.73 -15.68 10.13
N ASN A 128 -1.17 -16.90 10.43
CA ASN A 128 -1.52 -17.90 9.42
C ASN A 128 -2.74 -17.45 8.60
N LEU A 129 -3.76 -16.88 9.24
CA LEU A 129 -4.91 -16.29 8.56
C LEU A 129 -4.48 -15.15 7.63
N ARG A 130 -3.58 -14.27 8.09
CA ARG A 130 -3.00 -13.21 7.26
C ARG A 130 -2.31 -13.76 6.02
N ALA A 131 -1.46 -14.78 6.19
CA ALA A 131 -0.75 -15.39 5.08
C ALA A 131 -1.74 -15.94 4.04
N LYS A 132 -2.77 -16.66 4.50
CA LYS A 132 -3.84 -17.18 3.63
C LYS A 132 -4.58 -16.07 2.88
N ARG A 133 -4.93 -14.98 3.56
CA ARG A 133 -5.62 -13.83 2.92
C ARG A 133 -4.76 -13.18 1.84
N LEU A 134 -3.44 -13.10 2.04
CA LEU A 134 -2.53 -12.51 1.05
C LEU A 134 -2.32 -13.41 -0.19
N GLU A 135 -2.74 -14.68 -0.12
CA GLU A 135 -2.73 -15.63 -1.25
C GLU A 135 -4.05 -15.61 -2.05
N GLU A 136 -5.13 -15.04 -1.50
CA GLU A 136 -6.45 -14.85 -2.13
C GLU A 136 -6.48 -13.59 -3.02
#